data_AF-A0A0B1T531-F1
#
_entry.id   AF-A0A0B1T531-F1
#
_cell.length_a   1.000
_cell.length_b   1.000
_cell.length_c   1.000
_cell.angle_alpha   90.00
_cell.angle_beta   90.00
_cell.angle_gamma   90.00
#
_symmetry.space_group_name_H-M   'P 1'
#
loop_
_entity.id
_entity.type
_entity.pdbx_description
1 polymer ?
#
loop_
_entity_poly.entity_id
_entity_poly.type
_entity_poly.pdbx_seq_one_letter_code
_entity_poly.pdbx_strand_id
1 'polypeptide(L)'
;MNVVPFTPLPTTRLPNVQTLPATILKLDEKKRTRLANFGRYAAECLPKFIQQVQFAAGDELELLIHPSGVIPVLTFLKGNHSAQFTNLTFVCGVDVPTRKNRFEK
;
A
#
# COMPACT_ATOMS: atom_id res chain seq x y z
N MET A 1 57.95 -25.95 5.43
CA MET A 1 56.84 -25.58 4.53
C MET A 1 55.54 -25.88 5.26
N ASN A 2 54.89 -24.85 5.81
CA ASN A 2 53.70 -25.01 6.66
C ASN A 2 52.44 -25.14 5.80
N VAL A 3 51.65 -26.18 6.08
CA VAL A 3 50.37 -26.46 5.44
C VAL A 3 49.31 -25.58 6.11
N VAL A 4 48.67 -24.69 5.36
CA VAL A 4 47.65 -23.77 5.87
C VAL A 4 46.32 -24.54 5.97
N PRO A 5 45.60 -24.53 7.11
CA PRO A 5 44.33 -25.25 7.22
C PRO A 5 43.23 -24.50 6.45
N PHE A 6 42.47 -25.24 5.65
CA PHE A 6 41.33 -24.73 4.90
C PHE A 6 40.14 -24.54 5.86
N THR A 7 39.82 -23.30 6.22
CA THR A 7 38.63 -23.00 7.02
C THR A 7 37.38 -23.09 6.12
N PRO A 8 36.32 -23.80 6.55
CA PRO A 8 35.09 -23.86 5.78
C PRO A 8 34.40 -22.49 5.78
N LEU A 9 33.95 -22.06 4.61
CA LEU A 9 33.21 -20.81 4.42
C LEU A 9 31.97 -20.77 5.34
N PRO A 10 31.59 -19.58 5.85
CA PRO A 10 30.42 -19.44 6.70
C PRO A 10 29.18 -19.89 5.93
N THR A 11 28.52 -20.95 6.41
CA THR A 11 27.22 -21.37 5.90
C THR A 11 26.21 -20.26 6.19
N THR A 12 25.92 -19.44 5.18
CA THR A 12 24.80 -18.49 5.25
C THR A 12 23.53 -19.31 5.43
N ARG A 13 23.02 -19.37 6.67
CA ARG A 13 21.69 -19.91 6.96
C ARG A 13 20.69 -19.04 6.20
N LEU A 14 20.11 -19.57 5.12
CA LEU A 14 18.97 -18.94 4.47
C LEU A 14 17.90 -18.71 5.55
N PRO A 15 17.31 -17.51 5.64
CA PRO A 15 16.30 -17.24 6.65
C PRO A 15 15.19 -18.28 6.49
N ASN A 16 14.80 -18.88 7.62
CA ASN A 16 13.73 -19.87 7.69
C ASN A 16 12.42 -19.22 7.21
N VAL A 17 12.10 -19.37 5.92
CA VAL A 17 10.83 -18.89 5.37
C VAL A 17 9.77 -19.90 5.82
N GLN A 18 9.09 -19.58 6.93
CA GLN A 18 7.89 -20.32 7.33
C GLN A 18 6.90 -20.27 6.17
N THR A 19 6.75 -21.39 5.47
CA THR A 19 5.77 -21.54 4.40
C THR A 19 4.43 -21.73 5.07
N LEU A 20 3.60 -20.69 5.04
CA LEU A 20 2.21 -20.78 5.47
C LEU A 20 1.51 -21.89 4.67
N PRO A 21 0.54 -22.61 5.27
CA PRO A 21 -0.20 -23.65 4.58
C PRO A 21 -0.84 -23.12 3.30
N ALA A 22 -0.92 -23.95 2.26
CA ALA A 22 -1.32 -23.57 0.90
C ALA A 22 -2.71 -22.91 0.79
N THR A 23 -3.56 -23.09 1.80
CA THR A 23 -4.90 -22.50 1.90
C THR A 23 -4.88 -21.00 2.27
N ILE A 24 -3.78 -20.49 2.84
CA ILE A 24 -3.69 -19.08 3.29
C ILE A 24 -3.14 -18.22 2.15
N LEU A 25 -3.84 -17.12 1.85
CA LEU A 25 -3.39 -16.13 0.87
C LEU A 25 -2.03 -15.54 1.30
N LYS A 26 -1.02 -15.71 0.44
CA LYS A 26 0.30 -15.11 0.63
C LYS A 26 0.30 -13.68 0.10
N LEU A 27 0.43 -12.71 1.00
CA LEU A 27 0.57 -11.30 0.62
C LEU A 27 1.98 -11.00 0.10
N ASP A 28 2.05 -10.16 -0.93
CA ASP A 28 3.34 -9.65 -1.41
C ASP A 28 3.79 -8.44 -0.58
N GLU A 29 4.75 -8.69 0.31
CA GLU A 29 5.35 -7.68 1.19
C GLU A 29 6.04 -6.55 0.41
N LYS A 30 6.63 -6.85 -0.77
CA LYS A 30 7.30 -5.83 -1.58
C LYS A 30 6.30 -4.86 -2.18
N LYS A 31 5.18 -5.39 -2.70
CA LYS A 31 4.07 -4.56 -3.20
C LYS A 31 3.50 -3.68 -2.09
N ARG A 32 3.22 -4.26 -0.92
CA ARG A 32 2.72 -3.52 0.24
C ARG A 32 3.64 -2.38 0.66
N THR A 33 4.95 -2.61 0.69
CA THR A 33 5.94 -1.58 1.04
C THR A 33 5.93 -0.42 0.04
N ARG A 34 5.85 -0.73 -1.26
CA ARG A 34 5.75 0.30 -2.32
C ARG A 34 4.48 1.14 -2.18
N LEU A 35 3.35 0.48 -1.95
CA LEU A 35 2.07 1.15 -1.74
C LEU A 35 2.07 2.02 -0.47
N ALA A 36 2.71 1.56 0.60
CA ALA A 36 2.81 2.33 1.84
C ALA A 36 3.63 3.61 1.63
N ASN A 37 4.73 3.52 0.89
CA ASN A 37 5.56 4.68 0.55
C ASN A 37 4.80 5.66 -0.35
N PHE A 38 4.08 5.16 -1.35
CA PHE A 38 3.24 6.00 -2.20
C PHE A 38 2.11 6.68 -1.42
N GLY A 39 1.45 5.96 -0.51
CA GLY A 39 0.40 6.50 0.35
C GLY A 39 0.92 7.63 1.25
N ARG A 40 2.10 7.47 1.87
CA ARG A 40 2.75 8.54 2.63
C ARG A 40 3.06 9.76 1.76
N TYR A 41 3.64 9.53 0.58
CA TYR A 41 3.95 10.59 -0.37
C TYR A 41 2.69 11.37 -0.81
N ALA A 42 1.59 10.68 -1.09
CA ALA A 42 0.32 11.31 -1.43
C ALA A 42 -0.21 12.17 -0.26
N ALA A 43 -0.15 11.66 0.97
CA ALA A 43 -0.56 12.38 2.17
C ALA A 43 0.27 13.66 2.42
N GLU A 44 1.59 13.60 2.16
CA GLU A 44 2.49 14.76 2.26
C GLU A 44 2.20 15.82 1.18
N CYS A 45 1.80 15.40 -0.02
CA CYS A 45 1.47 16.31 -1.12
C CYS A 45 0.13 17.03 -0.92
N LEU A 46 -0.86 16.38 -0.29
CA LEU A 46 -2.22 16.92 -0.12
C LEU A 46 -2.73 16.79 1.34
N PRO A 47 -2.04 17.38 2.33
CA PRO A 47 -2.37 17.21 3.74
C PRO A 47 -3.72 17.82 4.12
N LYS A 48 -4.22 18.78 3.32
CA LYS A 48 -5.52 19.42 3.55
C LYS A 48 -6.71 18.51 3.21
N PHE A 49 -6.54 17.58 2.27
CA PHE A 49 -7.65 16.80 1.71
C PHE A 49 -7.61 15.33 2.11
N ILE A 50 -6.43 14.77 2.32
CA ILE A 50 -6.24 13.38 2.76
C ILE A 50 -6.28 13.36 4.29
N GLN A 51 -7.23 12.60 4.85
CA GLN A 51 -7.38 12.45 6.30
C GLN A 51 -6.62 11.23 6.81
N GLN A 52 -6.73 10.12 6.11
CA GLN A 52 -6.12 8.86 6.51
C GLN A 52 -5.72 8.03 5.30
N VAL A 53 -4.63 7.30 5.44
CA VAL A 53 -4.15 6.31 4.48
C VAL A 53 -4.23 4.95 5.16
N GLN A 54 -4.99 4.03 4.57
CA GLN A 54 -5.18 2.69 5.12
C GLN A 54 -5.03 1.63 4.03
N PHE A 55 -5.01 0.37 4.46
CA PHE A 55 -5.02 -0.77 3.56
C PHE A 55 -6.32 -1.56 3.73
N ALA A 56 -7.03 -1.78 2.63
CA ALA A 56 -8.10 -2.78 2.60
C ALA A 56 -7.46 -4.17 2.69
N ALA A 57 -8.15 -5.11 3.35
CA ALA A 57 -7.63 -6.41 3.78
C ALA A 57 -6.68 -7.06 2.75
N GLY A 58 -5.36 -6.84 2.91
CA GLY A 58 -4.33 -7.32 2.00
C GLY A 58 -3.38 -6.23 1.50
N ASP A 59 -3.32 -6.07 0.17
CA ASP A 59 -2.35 -5.25 -0.57
C ASP A 59 -3.03 -4.16 -1.43
N GLU A 60 -4.16 -3.63 -0.94
CA GLU A 60 -4.92 -2.56 -1.59
C GLU A 60 -4.82 -1.27 -0.78
N LEU A 61 -4.39 -0.18 -1.42
CA LEU A 61 -4.23 1.13 -0.78
C LEU A 61 -5.52 1.93 -0.86
N GLU A 62 -5.99 2.42 0.29
CA GLU A 62 -7.16 3.29 0.39
C GLU A 62 -6.75 4.67 0.92
N LEU A 63 -7.25 5.72 0.26
CA LEU A 63 -7.05 7.11 0.64
C LEU A 63 -8.39 7.69 1.08
N LEU A 64 -8.52 7.97 2.37
CA LEU A 64 -9.72 8.62 2.92
C LEU A 64 -9.60 10.12 2.72
N ILE A 65 -10.52 10.67 1.93
CA ILE A 65 -10.50 12.07 1.53
C ILE A 65 -11.68 12.84 2.09
N HIS A 66 -11.46 14.13 2.37
CA HIS A 66 -12.57 15.05 2.65
C HIS A 66 -13.40 15.29 1.38
N PRO A 67 -14.75 15.34 1.46
CA PRO A 67 -15.62 15.48 0.29
C PRO A 67 -15.34 16.75 -0.55
N SER A 68 -14.90 17.85 0.08
CA SER A 68 -14.50 19.06 -0.67
C SER A 68 -13.22 18.89 -1.50
N GLY A 69 -12.44 17.83 -1.24
CA GLY A 69 -11.15 17.54 -1.86
C GLY A 69 -11.20 16.54 -3.00
N VAL A 70 -12.38 16.09 -3.44
CA VAL A 70 -12.52 15.05 -4.48
C VAL A 70 -11.87 15.49 -5.80
N ILE A 71 -12.19 16.68 -6.28
CA ILE A 71 -11.64 17.22 -7.55
C ILE A 71 -10.11 17.36 -7.49
N PRO A 72 -9.51 18.05 -6.50
CA PRO A 72 -8.05 18.19 -6.47
C PRO A 72 -7.32 16.86 -6.30
N VAL A 73 -7.85 15.92 -5.51
CA VAL A 73 -7.21 14.61 -5.34
C VAL A 73 -7.27 13.80 -6.64
N LEU A 74 -8.42 13.73 -7.31
CA LEU A 74 -8.52 13.04 -8.61
C LEU A 74 -7.62 13.66 -9.67
N THR A 75 -7.50 15.00 -9.67
CA THR A 75 -6.60 15.71 -10.59
C THR A 75 -5.13 15.38 -10.31
N PHE A 76 -4.74 15.32 -9.04
CA PHE A 76 -3.40 14.89 -8.63
C PHE A 76 -3.11 13.44 -9.03
N LEU A 77 -4.04 12.52 -8.79
CA LEU A 77 -3.91 11.11 -9.13
C LEU A 77 -3.82 10.86 -10.64
N LYS A 78 -4.34 11.78 -11.46
CA LYS A 78 -4.23 11.72 -12.93
C LYS A 78 -2.97 12.38 -13.47
N GLY A 79 -2.59 13.53 -12.91
CA GLY A 79 -1.58 14.43 -13.51
C GLY A 79 -0.17 14.29 -12.94
N ASN A 80 0.02 13.64 -11.80
CA ASN A 80 1.34 13.55 -11.18
C ASN A 80 2.21 12.48 -11.87
N HIS A 81 3.51 12.72 -12.02
CA HIS A 81 4.39 11.69 -12.61
C HIS A 81 4.40 10.41 -11.75
N SER A 82 4.41 10.55 -10.43
CA SER A 82 4.39 9.42 -9.50
C SER A 82 3.02 8.75 -9.37
N ALA A 83 1.95 9.39 -9.84
CA ALA A 83 0.58 8.88 -9.80
C ALA A 83 -0.09 9.08 -11.17
N GLN A 84 -0.09 8.02 -11.98
CA GLN A 84 -0.64 8.04 -13.33
C GLN A 84 -1.89 7.16 -13.42
N PHE A 85 -2.84 7.37 -12.52
CA PHE A 85 -4.13 6.68 -12.52
C PHE A 85 -5.03 7.29 -13.61
N THR A 86 -4.77 6.88 -14.86
CA THR A 86 -5.47 7.40 -16.05
C THR A 86 -6.82 6.73 -16.30
N ASN A 87 -6.98 5.49 -15.83
CA ASN A 87 -8.21 4.73 -15.96
C ASN A 87 -9.01 4.78 -14.65
N LEU A 88 -10.29 5.13 -14.76
CA LEU A 88 -11.26 5.07 -13.67
C LEU A 88 -12.12 3.83 -13.89
N THR A 89 -11.98 2.85 -13.00
CA THR A 89 -12.70 1.57 -13.13
C THR A 89 -14.16 1.69 -12.70
N PHE A 90 -14.42 2.09 -11.45
CA PHE A 90 -15.76 2.18 -10.87
C PHE A 90 -15.88 3.35 -9.90
N VAL A 91 -17.11 3.87 -9.78
CA VAL A 91 -17.52 4.77 -8.69
C VAL A 91 -18.61 4.06 -7.91
N CYS A 92 -18.33 3.75 -6.65
CA CYS A 92 -19.25 3.03 -5.77
C CYS A 92 -19.73 3.96 -4.65
N GLY A 93 -20.82 3.58 -3.97
CA GLY A 93 -21.29 4.29 -2.78
C GLY A 93 -21.88 3.28 -1.80
N VAL A 94 -21.56 3.44 -0.52
CA VAL A 94 -22.07 2.59 0.57
C VAL A 94 -22.97 3.43 1.46
N ASP A 95 -24.19 2.95 1.70
CA ASP A 95 -25.14 3.55 2.62
C ASP A 95 -25.01 2.91 4.01
N VAL A 96 -24.65 3.69 5.01
CA VAL A 96 -24.57 3.27 6.41
C VAL A 96 -25.52 4.14 7.25
N PRO A 97 -26.76 3.66 7.50
CA PRO A 97 -27.80 4.46 8.16
C PRO A 97 -27.44 4.95 9.57
N THR A 98 -26.52 4.28 10.25
CA THR A 98 -26.10 4.60 11.62
C THR A 98 -25.17 5.82 11.71
N ARG A 99 -24.57 6.26 10.60
CA ARG A 99 -23.62 7.38 10.58
C ARG A 99 -24.34 8.71 10.32
N LYS A 100 -23.82 9.81 10.90
CA LYS A 100 -24.30 11.18 10.59
C LYS A 100 -24.11 11.50 9.11
N ASN A 101 -22.95 11.15 8.56
CA ASN A 101 -22.70 11.14 7.13
C ASN A 101 -23.13 9.78 6.60
N ARG A 102 -24.38 9.69 6.15
CA ARG A 102 -25.05 8.45 5.75
C ARG A 102 -24.35 7.72 4.61
N PHE A 103 -23.88 8.47 3.62
CA PHE A 103 -23.23 7.92 2.44
C PHE A 103 -21.72 8.02 2.56
N GLU A 104 -21.04 6.91 2.32
CA GLU A 104 -19.62 6.84 2.03
C GLU A 104 -19.44 6.73 0.51
N LYS A 105 -18.54 7.55 -0.04
CA LYS A 105 -18.21 7.60 -1.46
C LYS A 105 -16.78 7.12 -1.66
#